data_AF-A0A932RCN7-F1
#
_entry.id   AF-A0A932RCN7-F1
#
_cell.length_a   1.000
_cell.length_b   1.000
_cell.length_c   1.000
_cell.angle_alpha   90.00
_cell.angle_beta   90.00
_cell.angle_gamma   90.00
#
_symmetry.space_group_name_H-M   'P 1'
#
loop_
_entity.id
_entity.type
_entity.pdbx_description
1 polymer ?
#
loop_
_entity_poly.entity_id
_entity_poly.type
_entity_poly.pdbx_seq_one_letter_code
_entity_poly.pdbx_strand_id
1 'polypeptide(L)'
;MVSKVNSYQQRLVGFSSILSQKLRSYREARRRLDRFLSTGFNVFRLIRPDENRLSDIIADLLDPAGSHGQQRVFLDSFLGLIEQPELLGRRPSKVLREGATRYIERSQRRIDVTVHFEDFELGIENKPWAVDEPDQLNDYHSHLTKKYGTRFCLVYVTPNGHRPTSMADHLIDDLIRNHRLRLVSYGSDIAQWVRTCCQLSSSDKFRWFLRDFVDYIVDSFPVSPTMEANDD
;
A
#
# COMPACT_ATOMS: atom_id res chain seq x y z
N MET A 1 30.08 37.82 30.09
CA MET A 1 29.21 37.21 29.04
C MET A 1 30.03 36.55 27.92
N VAL A 2 31.07 37.20 27.39
CA VAL A 2 31.92 36.70 26.29
C VAL A 2 32.62 35.36 26.59
N SER A 3 33.07 35.10 27.83
CA SER A 3 33.77 33.84 28.17
C SER A 3 32.87 32.60 28.18
N LYS A 4 31.59 32.75 28.57
CA LYS A 4 30.61 31.65 28.54
C LYS A 4 30.23 31.29 27.10
N VAL A 5 30.06 32.28 26.22
CA VAL A 5 29.77 32.08 24.78
C VAL A 5 30.91 31.30 24.10
N ASN A 6 32.16 31.64 24.41
CA ASN A 6 33.34 30.94 23.88
C ASN A 6 33.42 29.46 24.35
N SER A 7 33.00 29.16 25.60
CA SER A 7 32.97 27.78 26.11
C SER A 7 31.85 26.92 25.50
N TYR A 8 30.72 27.53 25.09
CA TYR A 8 29.68 26.82 24.34
C TYR A 8 30.13 26.51 22.91
N GLN A 9 30.79 27.44 22.24
CA GLN A 9 31.33 27.23 20.90
C GLN A 9 32.36 26.09 20.88
N GLN A 10 33.27 26.05 21.85
CA GLN A 10 34.25 24.96 21.97
C GLN A 10 33.58 23.59 22.22
N ARG A 11 32.53 23.54 23.06
CA ARG A 11 31.76 22.31 23.30
C ARG A 11 31.00 21.84 22.05
N LEU A 12 30.43 22.76 21.28
CA LEU A 12 29.75 22.45 20.01
C LEU A 12 30.73 21.91 18.96
N VAL A 13 31.92 22.49 18.84
CA VAL A 13 32.97 22.01 17.93
C VAL A 13 33.44 20.61 18.35
N GLY A 14 33.67 20.39 19.65
CA GLY A 14 34.03 19.07 20.19
C GLY A 14 32.95 18.01 19.92
N PHE A 15 31.68 18.33 20.19
CA PHE A 15 30.55 17.46 19.89
C PHE A 15 30.45 17.13 18.40
N SER A 16 30.53 18.16 17.53
CA SER A 16 30.48 17.99 16.07
C SER A 16 31.60 17.10 15.55
N SER A 17 32.82 17.25 16.09
CA SER A 17 33.97 16.41 15.73
C SER A 17 33.75 14.94 16.11
N ILE A 18 33.30 14.67 17.34
CA ILE A 18 32.99 13.31 17.82
C ILE A 18 31.88 12.70 16.98
N LEU A 19 30.80 13.44 16.73
CA LEU A 19 29.68 12.99 15.90
C LEU A 19 30.14 12.67 14.48
N SER A 20 30.94 13.53 13.88
CA SER A 20 31.51 13.33 12.54
C SER A 20 32.40 12.08 12.48
N GLN A 21 33.19 11.83 13.51
CA GLN A 21 34.01 10.62 13.60
C GLN A 21 33.14 9.36 13.72
N LYS A 22 32.14 9.36 14.62
CA LYS A 22 31.19 8.25 14.76
C LYS A 22 30.44 7.98 13.45
N LEU A 23 29.96 9.03 12.78
CA LEU A 23 29.30 8.92 11.48
C LEU A 23 30.22 8.34 10.39
N ARG A 24 31.51 8.72 10.38
CA ARG A 24 32.50 8.12 9.47
C ARG A 24 32.66 6.63 9.74
N SER A 25 32.89 6.23 10.99
CA SER A 25 33.04 4.82 11.36
C SER A 25 31.79 4.01 11.02
N TYR A 26 30.59 4.54 11.28
CA TYR A 26 29.33 3.92 10.91
C TYR A 26 29.19 3.73 9.39
N ARG A 27 29.48 4.79 8.61
CA ARG A 27 29.43 4.72 7.14
C ARG A 27 30.42 3.70 6.59
N GLU A 28 31.61 3.59 7.17
CA GLU A 28 32.62 2.63 6.73
C GLU A 28 32.20 1.18 7.06
N ALA A 29 31.69 0.94 8.27
CA ALA A 29 31.13 -0.36 8.64
C ALA A 29 29.97 -0.75 7.71
N ARG A 30 29.05 0.19 7.43
CA ARG A 30 27.95 -0.02 6.48
C ARG A 30 28.46 -0.36 5.08
N ARG A 31 29.42 0.38 4.53
CA ARG A 31 30.02 0.07 3.20
C ARG A 31 30.63 -1.33 3.13
N ARG A 32 31.22 -1.83 4.22
CA ARG A 32 31.78 -3.19 4.27
C ARG A 32 30.67 -4.25 4.19
N LEU A 33 29.56 -4.03 4.91
CA LEU A 33 28.38 -4.90 4.90
C LEU A 33 27.62 -4.82 3.56
N ASP A 34 27.56 -3.64 2.95
CA ASP A 34 26.87 -3.40 1.68
C ASP A 34 27.38 -4.29 0.55
N ARG A 35 28.64 -4.71 0.58
CA ARG A 35 29.19 -5.67 -0.38
C ARG A 35 28.44 -7.01 -0.42
N PHE A 36 27.77 -7.37 0.67
CA PHE A 36 27.04 -8.63 0.81
C PHE A 36 25.53 -8.42 0.89
N LEU A 37 25.10 -7.34 1.54
CA LEU A 37 23.68 -7.12 1.87
C LEU A 37 23.01 -6.08 0.98
N SER A 38 23.78 -5.25 0.27
CA SER A 38 23.27 -4.13 -0.53
C SER A 38 22.29 -3.25 0.24
N THR A 39 22.58 -2.87 1.51
CA THR A 39 21.60 -2.20 2.40
C THR A 39 21.19 -0.79 1.94
N GLY A 40 21.83 -0.25 0.91
CA GLY A 40 21.42 1.00 0.25
C GLY A 40 20.61 0.81 -1.02
N PHE A 41 20.59 -0.40 -1.59
CA PHE A 41 19.84 -0.72 -2.79
C PHE A 41 18.37 -0.95 -2.46
N ASN A 42 17.51 -0.44 -3.34
CA ASN A 42 16.10 -0.75 -3.36
C ASN A 42 15.63 -0.50 -4.80
N VAL A 43 15.03 -1.50 -5.45
CA VAL A 43 14.66 -1.42 -6.87
C VAL A 43 13.69 -0.28 -7.17
N PHE A 44 12.81 0.08 -6.23
CA PHE A 44 11.81 1.14 -6.39
C PHE A 44 12.42 2.54 -6.52
N ARG A 45 13.64 2.76 -6.00
CA ARG A 45 14.39 4.01 -6.21
C ARG A 45 14.83 4.18 -7.66
N LEU A 46 14.99 3.07 -8.39
CA LEU A 46 15.37 3.07 -9.79
C LEU A 46 14.14 3.17 -10.69
N ILE A 47 13.11 2.34 -10.44
CA ILE A 47 11.91 2.30 -11.30
C ILE A 47 10.96 3.48 -11.07
N ARG A 48 10.98 4.10 -9.87
CA ARG A 48 10.16 5.27 -9.47
C ARG A 48 8.71 5.13 -9.94
N PRO A 49 7.95 4.17 -9.38
CA PRO A 49 6.64 3.85 -9.91
C PRO A 49 5.69 5.03 -9.75
N ASP A 50 4.88 5.27 -10.78
CA ASP A 50 3.69 6.10 -10.69
C ASP A 50 2.49 5.27 -10.14
N GLU A 51 1.31 5.90 -10.06
CA GLU A 51 0.07 5.28 -9.55
C GLU A 51 -0.26 4.01 -10.36
N ASN A 52 -0.10 4.11 -11.68
CA ASN A 52 -0.38 3.00 -12.60
C ASN A 52 0.59 1.84 -12.42
N ARG A 53 1.88 2.10 -12.24
CA ARG A 53 2.88 1.06 -11.96
C ARG A 53 2.65 0.40 -10.61
N LEU A 54 2.22 1.14 -9.58
CA LEU A 54 1.86 0.55 -8.29
C LEU A 54 0.63 -0.36 -8.40
N SER A 55 -0.38 0.07 -9.15
CA SER A 55 -1.55 -0.75 -9.42
C SER A 55 -1.22 -2.01 -10.24
N ASP A 56 -0.26 -1.95 -11.18
CA ASP A 56 0.25 -3.14 -11.88
C ASP A 56 0.90 -4.14 -10.91
N ILE A 57 1.68 -3.65 -9.94
CA ILE A 57 2.29 -4.50 -8.92
C ILE A 57 1.23 -5.15 -8.03
N ILE A 58 0.24 -4.37 -7.58
CA ILE A 58 -0.87 -4.90 -6.77
C ILE A 58 -1.66 -5.94 -7.58
N ALA A 59 -1.94 -5.70 -8.86
CA ALA A 59 -2.63 -6.66 -9.72
C ALA A 59 -1.83 -7.95 -9.89
N ASP A 60 -0.53 -7.90 -10.14
CA ASP A 60 0.31 -9.11 -10.24
C ASP A 60 0.31 -9.89 -8.92
N LEU A 61 0.40 -9.21 -7.77
CA LEU A 61 0.36 -9.87 -6.46
C LEU A 61 -0.99 -10.52 -6.14
N LEU A 62 -2.09 -10.02 -6.70
CA LEU A 62 -3.44 -10.55 -6.48
C LEU A 62 -3.81 -11.65 -7.47
N ASP A 63 -3.11 -11.77 -8.60
CA ASP A 63 -3.40 -12.79 -9.61
C ASP A 63 -2.80 -14.14 -9.21
N PRO A 64 -3.59 -15.20 -8.95
CA PRO A 64 -3.03 -16.52 -8.67
C PRO A 64 -2.17 -17.11 -9.80
N ALA A 65 -2.32 -16.62 -11.03
CA ALA A 65 -1.50 -16.95 -12.19
C ALA A 65 -0.40 -15.90 -12.47
N GLY A 66 -0.21 -14.94 -11.57
CA GLY A 66 0.77 -13.86 -11.67
C GLY A 66 2.22 -14.33 -11.68
N SER A 67 3.12 -13.43 -12.05
CA SER A 67 4.54 -13.73 -12.29
C SER A 67 5.29 -14.21 -11.04
N HIS A 68 4.73 -13.95 -9.86
CA HIS A 68 5.26 -14.36 -8.56
C HIS A 68 5.15 -15.87 -8.29
N GLY A 69 4.25 -16.58 -8.98
CA GLY A 69 4.14 -18.04 -8.92
C GLY A 69 3.75 -18.62 -7.55
N GLN A 70 3.15 -17.82 -6.67
CA GLN A 70 2.72 -18.25 -5.32
C GLN A 70 1.27 -18.75 -5.28
N GLN A 71 0.63 -18.97 -6.45
CA GLN A 71 -0.77 -19.35 -6.54
C GLN A 71 -1.65 -18.37 -5.73
N ARG A 72 -2.64 -18.86 -4.99
CA ARG A 72 -3.60 -18.03 -4.25
C ARG A 72 -3.09 -17.46 -2.92
N VAL A 73 -1.84 -17.75 -2.52
CA VAL A 73 -1.33 -17.40 -1.18
C VAL A 73 -1.47 -15.90 -0.86
N PHE A 74 -1.10 -15.04 -1.81
CA PHE A 74 -1.16 -13.59 -1.62
C PHE A 74 -2.59 -13.05 -1.69
N LEU A 75 -3.38 -13.55 -2.64
CA LEU A 75 -4.79 -13.22 -2.77
C LEU A 75 -5.56 -13.61 -1.50
N ASP A 76 -5.41 -14.83 -0.99
CA ASP A 76 -6.08 -15.28 0.23
C ASP A 76 -5.70 -14.41 1.44
N SER A 77 -4.40 -14.05 1.55
CA SER A 77 -3.97 -13.12 2.58
C SER A 77 -4.59 -11.73 2.42
N PHE A 78 -4.79 -11.26 1.19
CA PHE A 78 -5.44 -9.97 0.92
C PHE A 78 -6.93 -10.01 1.26
N LEU A 79 -7.63 -11.08 0.87
CA LEU A 79 -9.04 -11.30 1.20
C LEU A 79 -9.28 -11.30 2.73
N GLY A 80 -8.33 -11.86 3.49
CA GLY A 80 -8.35 -11.77 4.95
C GLY A 80 -8.21 -10.33 5.46
N LEU A 81 -7.31 -9.53 4.87
CA LEU A 81 -7.13 -8.11 5.22
C LEU A 81 -8.43 -7.31 5.00
N ILE A 82 -9.10 -7.53 3.87
CA ILE A 82 -10.32 -6.80 3.49
C ILE A 82 -11.62 -7.46 4.01
N GLU A 83 -11.51 -8.43 4.92
CA GLU A 83 -12.64 -9.16 5.54
C GLU A 83 -13.63 -9.69 4.50
N GLN A 84 -13.13 -10.44 3.51
CA GLN A 84 -13.93 -11.17 2.53
C GLN A 84 -13.72 -12.69 2.68
N PRO A 85 -14.02 -13.29 3.85
CA PRO A 85 -13.73 -14.70 4.12
C PRO A 85 -14.50 -15.65 3.19
N GLU A 86 -15.66 -15.25 2.67
CA GLU A 86 -16.46 -16.03 1.72
C GLU A 86 -15.78 -16.23 0.36
N LEU A 87 -14.75 -15.43 0.06
CA LEU A 87 -13.95 -15.56 -1.15
C LEU A 87 -12.73 -16.47 -0.98
N LEU A 88 -12.39 -16.86 0.26
CA LEU A 88 -11.29 -17.76 0.52
C LEU A 88 -11.54 -19.14 -0.11
N GLY A 89 -10.49 -19.73 -0.69
CA GLY A 89 -10.60 -20.96 -1.49
C GLY A 89 -11.17 -20.78 -2.90
N ARG A 90 -11.91 -19.69 -3.20
CA ARG A 90 -12.49 -19.47 -4.53
C ARG A 90 -11.41 -19.03 -5.53
N ARG A 91 -11.44 -19.61 -6.72
CA ARG A 91 -10.54 -19.20 -7.82
C ARG A 91 -11.15 -17.98 -8.54
N PRO A 92 -10.45 -16.85 -8.63
CA PRO A 92 -10.89 -15.78 -9.50
C PRO A 92 -10.81 -16.25 -10.96
N SER A 93 -11.74 -15.77 -11.78
CA SER A 93 -11.76 -16.00 -13.22
C SER A 93 -10.72 -15.14 -13.93
N LYS A 94 -10.54 -13.88 -13.49
CA LYS A 94 -9.59 -12.91 -14.06
C LYS A 94 -9.18 -11.86 -13.02
N VAL A 95 -7.94 -11.39 -13.13
CA VAL A 95 -7.49 -10.13 -12.55
C VAL A 95 -7.18 -9.18 -13.69
N LEU A 96 -7.79 -7.99 -13.70
CA LEU A 96 -7.66 -7.03 -14.79
C LEU A 96 -7.25 -5.66 -14.25
N ARG A 97 -6.38 -5.00 -15.02
CA ARG A 97 -6.09 -3.58 -14.88
C ARG A 97 -7.08 -2.76 -15.68
N GLU A 98 -7.44 -1.60 -15.13
CA GLU A 98 -8.28 -0.59 -15.79
C GLU A 98 -9.66 -1.15 -16.24
N GLY A 99 -10.38 -1.78 -15.29
CA GLY A 99 -11.70 -2.35 -15.52
C GLY A 99 -12.71 -1.30 -15.97
N ALA A 100 -13.17 -1.37 -17.22
CA ALA A 100 -14.06 -0.37 -17.81
C ALA A 100 -15.46 -0.35 -17.16
N THR A 101 -15.95 0.83 -16.79
CA THR A 101 -17.31 1.03 -16.24
C THR A 101 -18.38 1.09 -17.35
N ARG A 102 -18.53 0.01 -18.12
CA ARG A 102 -19.37 -0.02 -19.35
C ARG A 102 -20.85 0.32 -19.15
N TYR A 103 -21.37 0.19 -17.93
CA TYR A 103 -22.80 0.40 -17.64
C TYR A 103 -23.16 1.83 -17.21
N ILE A 104 -22.20 2.76 -17.26
CA ILE A 104 -22.41 4.19 -17.03
C ILE A 104 -22.13 4.90 -18.33
N GLU A 105 -23.19 5.33 -19.02
CA GLU A 105 -23.13 5.94 -20.36
C GLU A 105 -22.32 7.25 -20.43
N ARG A 106 -21.87 7.78 -19.29
CA ARG A 106 -21.22 9.11 -19.18
C ARG A 106 -19.80 9.12 -18.67
N SER A 107 -19.29 8.02 -18.12
CA SER A 107 -17.94 8.01 -17.55
C SER A 107 -17.10 6.93 -18.23
N GLN A 108 -16.11 7.34 -19.04
CA GLN A 108 -15.03 6.45 -19.52
C GLN A 108 -14.07 6.06 -18.36
N ARG A 109 -14.61 5.97 -17.13
CA ARG A 109 -13.87 5.69 -15.92
C ARG A 109 -13.47 4.22 -15.88
N ARG A 110 -12.39 3.95 -15.16
CA ARG A 110 -11.77 2.63 -15.09
C ARG A 110 -11.34 2.39 -13.66
N ILE A 111 -11.88 1.33 -13.05
CA ILE A 111 -11.41 0.88 -11.74
C ILE A 111 -9.98 0.38 -11.93
N ASP A 112 -9.05 0.82 -11.08
CA ASP A 112 -7.64 0.49 -11.23
C ASP A 112 -7.41 -1.02 -11.33
N VAL A 113 -7.82 -1.78 -10.32
CA VAL A 113 -7.67 -3.24 -10.33
C VAL A 113 -9.01 -3.88 -10.08
N THR A 114 -9.34 -4.91 -10.86
CA THR A 114 -10.54 -5.72 -10.64
C THR A 114 -10.16 -7.18 -10.51
N VAL A 115 -10.73 -7.86 -9.51
CA VAL A 115 -10.63 -9.32 -9.33
C VAL A 115 -12.02 -9.89 -9.51
N HIS A 116 -12.22 -10.63 -10.59
CA HIS A 116 -13.52 -11.17 -10.97
C HIS A 116 -13.65 -12.60 -10.47
N PHE A 117 -14.63 -12.86 -9.61
CA PHE A 117 -15.15 -14.19 -9.35
C PHE A 117 -16.40 -14.42 -10.21
N GLU A 118 -16.96 -15.63 -10.19
CA GLU A 118 -18.13 -15.98 -11.00
C GLU A 118 -19.33 -15.05 -10.75
N ASP A 119 -19.56 -14.70 -9.49
CA ASP A 119 -20.75 -13.96 -9.06
C ASP A 119 -20.43 -12.76 -8.16
N PHE A 120 -19.15 -12.42 -8.03
CA PHE A 120 -18.62 -11.38 -7.15
C PHE A 120 -17.48 -10.62 -7.83
N GLU A 121 -17.36 -9.33 -7.60
CA GLU A 121 -16.25 -8.52 -8.09
C GLU A 121 -15.61 -7.71 -6.96
N LEU A 122 -14.28 -7.80 -6.84
CA LEU A 122 -13.50 -6.86 -6.07
C LEU A 122 -13.03 -5.75 -7.00
N GLY A 123 -13.34 -4.50 -6.65
CA GLY A 123 -12.80 -3.33 -7.33
C GLY A 123 -11.86 -2.58 -6.40
N ILE A 124 -10.62 -2.36 -6.80
CA ILE A 124 -9.62 -1.65 -6.02
C ILE A 124 -9.34 -0.34 -6.75
N GLU A 125 -9.54 0.77 -6.06
CA GLU A 125 -9.12 2.09 -6.51
C GLU A 125 -7.88 2.50 -5.71
N ASN A 126 -6.79 2.77 -6.41
CA ASN A 126 -5.47 2.93 -5.82
C ASN A 126 -5.01 4.38 -5.90
N LYS A 127 -5.08 5.11 -4.78
CA LYS A 127 -4.72 6.53 -4.68
C LYS A 127 -3.53 6.76 -3.75
N PRO A 128 -2.31 6.35 -4.13
CA PRO A 128 -1.12 6.51 -3.30
C PRO A 128 -0.77 7.96 -2.97
N TRP A 129 -1.32 8.97 -3.67
CA TRP A 129 -1.10 10.38 -3.36
C TRP A 129 -2.39 11.17 -3.07
N ALA A 130 -3.49 10.47 -2.77
CA ALA A 130 -4.75 11.01 -2.25
C ALA A 130 -5.35 12.21 -3.02
N VAL A 131 -5.25 12.21 -4.35
CA VAL A 131 -6.01 13.15 -5.17
C VAL A 131 -7.38 12.53 -5.48
N ASP A 132 -8.39 12.91 -4.71
CA ASP A 132 -9.76 12.47 -4.93
C ASP A 132 -10.29 13.07 -6.26
N GLU A 133 -10.69 12.22 -7.20
CA GLU A 133 -11.50 12.66 -8.33
C GLU A 133 -12.97 12.76 -7.92
N PRO A 134 -13.69 13.85 -8.27
CA PRO A 134 -15.09 14.02 -7.90
C PRO A 134 -15.98 12.86 -8.35
N ASP A 135 -16.85 12.37 -7.47
CA ASP A 135 -17.84 11.30 -7.72
C ASP A 135 -17.31 9.94 -8.19
N GLN A 136 -15.99 9.70 -8.16
CA GLN A 136 -15.40 8.48 -8.73
C GLN A 136 -15.92 7.19 -8.06
N LEU A 137 -15.94 7.16 -6.74
CA LEU A 137 -16.45 6.00 -5.99
C LEU A 137 -17.97 5.84 -6.09
N ASN A 138 -18.73 6.94 -6.26
CA ASN A 138 -20.18 6.88 -6.51
C ASN A 138 -20.48 6.18 -7.84
N ASP A 139 -19.71 6.50 -8.87
CA ASP A 139 -19.81 5.85 -10.17
C ASP A 139 -19.50 4.36 -10.04
N TYR A 140 -18.39 4.00 -9.39
CA TYR A 140 -18.03 2.58 -9.22
C TYR A 140 -19.08 1.81 -8.42
N HIS A 141 -19.56 2.38 -7.33
CA HIS A 141 -20.66 1.81 -6.54
C HIS A 141 -21.90 1.57 -7.41
N SER A 142 -22.30 2.55 -8.22
CA SER A 142 -23.46 2.44 -9.10
C SER A 142 -23.27 1.36 -10.18
N HIS A 143 -22.07 1.32 -10.78
CA HIS A 143 -21.69 0.31 -11.77
C HIS A 143 -21.77 -1.11 -11.19
N LEU A 144 -21.11 -1.33 -10.06
CA LEU A 144 -21.04 -2.64 -9.41
C LEU A 144 -22.40 -3.08 -8.89
N THR A 145 -23.19 -2.16 -8.32
CA THR A 145 -24.56 -2.46 -7.88
C THR A 145 -25.44 -2.91 -9.03
N LYS A 146 -25.35 -2.25 -10.20
CA LYS A 146 -26.13 -2.64 -11.39
C LYS A 146 -25.74 -4.01 -11.94
N LYS A 147 -24.47 -4.41 -11.79
CA LYS A 147 -23.93 -5.65 -12.37
C LYS A 147 -23.99 -6.84 -11.42
N TYR A 148 -23.73 -6.64 -10.12
CA TYR A 148 -23.60 -7.69 -9.11
C TYR A 148 -24.57 -7.56 -7.93
N GLY A 149 -25.41 -6.52 -7.91
CA GLY A 149 -26.30 -6.26 -6.78
C GLY A 149 -25.48 -5.91 -5.54
N THR A 150 -25.55 -6.75 -4.50
CA THR A 150 -24.78 -6.58 -3.26
C THR A 150 -23.47 -7.38 -3.25
N ARG A 151 -23.19 -8.19 -4.27
CA ARG A 151 -22.02 -9.09 -4.32
C ARG A 151 -20.80 -8.42 -4.92
N PHE A 152 -20.30 -7.39 -4.25
CA PHE A 152 -19.05 -6.74 -4.60
C PHE A 152 -18.40 -6.15 -3.35
N CYS A 153 -17.10 -5.87 -3.43
CA CYS A 153 -16.42 -5.04 -2.45
C CYS A 153 -15.50 -4.05 -3.17
N LEU A 154 -15.67 -2.77 -2.86
CA LEU A 154 -14.76 -1.70 -3.24
C LEU A 154 -13.66 -1.58 -2.20
N VAL A 155 -12.41 -1.56 -2.62
CA VAL A 155 -11.25 -1.34 -1.77
C VAL A 155 -10.63 -0.01 -2.16
N TYR A 156 -10.72 0.97 -1.26
CA TYR A 156 -10.16 2.30 -1.47
C TYR A 156 -8.81 2.40 -0.76
N VAL A 157 -7.73 2.38 -1.55
CA VAL A 157 -6.37 2.37 -1.04
C VAL A 157 -5.79 3.79 -1.09
N THR A 158 -5.51 4.39 0.07
CA THR A 158 -4.95 5.75 0.19
C THR A 158 -3.72 5.74 1.11
N PRO A 159 -2.93 6.83 1.23
CA PRO A 159 -1.72 6.83 2.05
C PRO A 159 -1.96 6.37 3.50
N ASN A 160 -3.10 6.78 4.06
CA ASN A 160 -3.46 6.64 5.47
C ASN A 160 -4.86 6.03 5.70
N GLY A 161 -5.54 5.56 4.66
CA GLY A 161 -6.88 4.96 4.78
C GLY A 161 -7.99 5.97 5.07
N HIS A 162 -7.81 7.24 4.69
CA HIS A 162 -8.85 8.26 4.91
C HIS A 162 -10.15 7.93 4.16
N ARG A 163 -11.26 8.49 4.67
CA ARG A 163 -12.56 8.41 4.02
C ARG A 163 -12.54 9.18 2.69
N PRO A 164 -13.20 8.67 1.65
CA PRO A 164 -13.35 9.42 0.41
C PRO A 164 -14.26 10.63 0.63
N THR A 165 -13.94 11.75 -0.01
CA THR A 165 -14.77 12.97 0.05
C THR A 165 -15.86 12.99 -1.02
N SER A 166 -15.75 12.10 -2.01
CA SER A 166 -16.62 12.02 -3.19
C SER A 166 -17.96 11.31 -2.95
N MET A 167 -18.28 10.90 -1.72
CA MET A 167 -19.47 10.12 -1.40
C MET A 167 -20.07 10.60 -0.07
N ALA A 168 -21.40 10.52 0.07
CA ALA A 168 -22.05 10.93 1.31
C ALA A 168 -21.71 9.98 2.46
N ASP A 169 -21.43 10.52 3.66
CA ASP A 169 -20.96 9.75 4.82
C ASP A 169 -21.88 8.57 5.19
N HIS A 170 -23.20 8.78 5.15
CA HIS A 170 -24.16 7.72 5.47
C HIS A 170 -24.08 6.52 4.51
N LEU A 171 -23.76 6.76 3.23
CA LEU A 171 -23.58 5.71 2.24
C LEU A 171 -22.25 4.99 2.46
N ILE A 172 -21.18 5.74 2.76
CA ILE A 172 -19.87 5.17 3.13
C ILE A 172 -20.04 4.22 4.33
N ASP A 173 -20.74 4.69 5.38
CA ASP A 173 -20.98 3.90 6.59
C ASP A 173 -21.80 2.64 6.33
N ASP A 174 -22.84 2.71 5.48
CA ASP A 174 -23.61 1.53 5.07
C ASP A 174 -22.73 0.53 4.30
N LEU A 175 -21.94 1.00 3.34
CA LEU A 175 -21.08 0.13 2.55
C LEU A 175 -20.00 -0.54 3.41
N ILE A 176 -19.37 0.20 4.34
CA ILE A 176 -18.39 -0.35 5.28
C ILE A 176 -19.05 -1.40 6.18
N ARG A 177 -20.21 -1.09 6.77
CA ARG A 177 -20.93 -1.99 7.68
C ARG A 177 -21.34 -3.30 7.00
N ASN A 178 -21.64 -3.25 5.71
CA ASN A 178 -22.02 -4.41 4.91
C ASN A 178 -20.82 -5.04 4.17
N HIS A 179 -19.58 -4.71 4.52
CA HIS A 179 -18.34 -5.21 3.89
C HIS A 179 -18.25 -4.97 2.37
N ARG A 180 -18.96 -3.96 1.84
CA ARG A 180 -18.95 -3.57 0.41
C ARG A 180 -18.01 -2.40 0.10
N LEU A 181 -17.45 -1.76 1.12
CA LEU A 181 -16.37 -0.78 1.00
C LEU A 181 -15.33 -1.03 2.10
N ARG A 182 -14.05 -1.07 1.73
CA ARG A 182 -12.92 -1.16 2.66
C ARG A 182 -11.96 -0.01 2.41
N LEU A 183 -11.71 0.76 3.47
CA LEU A 183 -10.69 1.79 3.48
C LEU A 183 -9.37 1.14 3.89
N VAL A 184 -8.34 1.27 3.06
CA VAL A 184 -7.07 0.58 3.22
C VAL A 184 -5.95 1.61 3.16
N SER A 185 -5.08 1.60 4.16
CA SER A 185 -3.93 2.47 4.27
C SER A 185 -2.70 1.83 3.61
N TYR A 186 -1.96 2.59 2.81
CA TYR A 186 -0.66 2.14 2.32
C TYR A 186 0.33 1.92 3.46
N GLY A 187 0.48 2.93 4.33
CA GLY A 187 1.50 2.94 5.37
C GLY A 187 1.33 1.85 6.42
N SER A 188 0.09 1.44 6.71
CA SER A 188 -0.21 0.36 7.66
C SER A 188 -0.61 -0.94 6.96
N ASP A 189 -1.69 -0.94 6.19
CA ASP A 189 -2.40 -2.15 5.80
C ASP A 189 -1.74 -2.85 4.60
N ILE A 190 -1.44 -2.11 3.53
CA ILE A 190 -0.70 -2.65 2.38
C ILE A 190 0.72 -3.03 2.81
N ALA A 191 1.40 -2.18 3.59
CA ALA A 191 2.72 -2.52 4.14
C ALA A 191 2.68 -3.84 4.92
N GLN A 192 1.68 -4.02 5.79
CA GLN A 192 1.53 -5.24 6.57
C GLN A 192 1.18 -6.45 5.70
N TRP A 193 0.29 -6.30 4.72
CA TRP A 193 -0.05 -7.37 3.79
C TRP A 193 1.15 -7.82 2.95
N VAL A 194 1.97 -6.89 2.43
CA VAL A 194 3.19 -7.22 1.68
C VAL A 194 4.22 -7.90 2.60
N ARG A 195 4.32 -7.51 3.89
CA ARG A 195 5.14 -8.24 4.87
C ARG A 195 4.64 -9.67 5.07
N THR A 196 3.33 -9.87 5.20
CA THR A 196 2.72 -11.21 5.29
C THR A 196 3.02 -12.02 4.03
N CYS A 197 2.91 -11.42 2.84
CA CYS A 197 3.31 -12.05 1.59
C CYS A 197 4.80 -12.47 1.60
N CYS A 198 5.68 -11.63 2.16
CA CYS A 198 7.10 -11.97 2.30
C CYS A 198 7.34 -13.16 3.24
N GLN A 199 6.54 -13.31 4.29
CA GLN A 199 6.62 -14.44 5.22
C GLN A 199 6.08 -15.74 4.59
N LEU A 200 4.99 -15.65 3.83
CA LEU A 200 4.34 -16.80 3.19
C LEU A 200 5.02 -17.24 1.89
N SER A 201 5.76 -16.35 1.23
CA SER A 201 6.41 -16.65 -0.04
C SER A 201 7.48 -17.73 0.10
N SER A 202 7.37 -18.76 -0.75
CA SER A 202 8.37 -19.83 -0.86
C SER A 202 9.54 -19.45 -1.78
N SER A 203 9.49 -18.31 -2.46
CA SER A 203 10.51 -17.87 -3.42
C SER A 203 11.47 -16.86 -2.81
N ASP A 204 12.73 -17.23 -2.64
CA ASP A 204 13.78 -16.30 -2.18
C ASP A 204 13.89 -15.06 -3.04
N LYS A 205 13.92 -15.24 -4.36
CA LYS A 205 14.00 -14.14 -5.33
C LYS A 205 12.85 -13.15 -5.10
N PHE A 206 11.63 -13.66 -4.91
CA PHE A 206 10.46 -12.81 -4.75
C PHE A 206 10.41 -12.17 -3.36
N ARG A 207 10.90 -12.84 -2.31
CA ARG A 207 11.05 -12.24 -0.97
C ARG A 207 11.93 -10.99 -0.99
N TRP A 208 12.98 -10.95 -1.80
CA TRP A 208 13.80 -9.74 -1.97
C TRP A 208 13.01 -8.59 -2.59
N PHE A 209 12.23 -8.85 -3.65
CA PHE A 209 11.35 -7.84 -4.24
C PHE A 209 10.30 -7.33 -3.24
N LEU A 210 9.66 -8.22 -2.49
CA LEU A 210 8.67 -7.85 -1.48
C LEU A 210 9.28 -7.00 -0.34
N ARG A 211 10.50 -7.30 0.09
CA ARG A 211 11.23 -6.48 1.09
C ARG A 211 11.49 -5.08 0.55
N ASP A 212 12.00 -4.98 -0.68
CA ASP A 212 12.19 -3.68 -1.34
C ASP A 212 10.86 -2.92 -1.45
N PHE A 213 9.75 -3.62 -1.71
CA PHE A 213 8.44 -2.98 -1.81
C PHE A 213 7.92 -2.48 -0.46
N VAL A 214 8.08 -3.27 0.62
CA VAL A 214 7.74 -2.83 1.99
C VAL A 214 8.53 -1.58 2.36
N ASP A 215 9.85 -1.60 2.15
CA ASP A 215 10.73 -0.46 2.47
C ASP A 215 10.31 0.78 1.67
N TYR A 216 9.97 0.61 0.39
CA TYR A 216 9.45 1.70 -0.45
C TYR A 216 8.13 2.27 0.08
N ILE A 217 7.18 1.41 0.48
CA ILE A 217 5.88 1.85 1.03
C ILE A 217 6.10 2.63 2.32
N VAL A 218 6.92 2.12 3.24
CA VAL A 218 7.20 2.77 4.53
C VAL A 218 7.90 4.12 4.35
N ASP A 219 8.87 4.19 3.44
CA ASP A 219 9.57 5.44 3.11
C ASP A 219 8.64 6.47 2.44
N SER A 220 7.71 6.02 1.59
CA SER A 220 6.85 6.89 0.77
C SER A 220 5.56 7.32 1.47
N PHE A 221 5.01 6.47 2.34
CA PHE A 221 3.73 6.66 3.01
C PHE A 221 3.90 6.45 4.53
N PRO A 222 4.66 7.32 5.22
CA PRO A 222 4.93 7.15 6.63
C PRO A 222 3.64 7.24 7.44
N VAL A 223 3.45 6.29 8.35
CA VAL A 223 2.36 6.36 9.34
C VAL A 223 2.70 7.50 10.31
N SER A 224 1.83 8.51 10.39
CA SER A 224 1.96 9.53 11.44
C SER A 224 1.98 8.83 12.79
N PRO A 225 2.96 9.10 13.69
CA PRO A 225 2.86 8.61 15.05
C PRO A 225 1.58 9.19 15.63
N THR A 226 0.57 8.33 15.84
CA THR A 226 -0.55 8.65 16.72
C THR A 226 0.06 9.13 18.02
N MET A 227 -0.31 10.32 18.47
CA MET A 227 -0.13 10.68 19.88
C MET A 227 -0.85 9.58 20.64
N GLU A 228 -0.10 8.62 21.18
CA GLU A 228 -0.63 7.72 22.18
C GLU A 228 -1.24 8.63 23.24
N ALA A 229 -2.55 8.46 23.45
CA ALA A 229 -3.21 9.05 24.59
C ALA A 229 -2.39 8.64 25.81
N ASN A 230 -1.78 9.63 26.46
CA ASN A 230 -1.36 9.50 27.84
C ASN A 230 -2.64 9.27 28.65
N ASP A 231 -3.00 8.00 28.83
CA ASP A 231 -3.81 7.58 29.96
C ASP A 231 -2.85 7.42 31.14
N ASP A 232 -2.67 8.54 31.87
CA ASP A 232 -2.30 8.60 33.29
C ASP A 232 -3.43 9.31 34.04
#